data_AF-A0AAF0FLF4-F1
#
_entry.id   AF-A0AAF0FLF4-F1
#
_cell.length_a   1.000
_cell.length_b   1.000
_cell.length_c   1.000
_cell.angle_alpha   90.00
_cell.angle_beta   90.00
_cell.angle_gamma   90.00
#
_symmetry.space_group_name_H-M   'P 1'
#
loop_
_entity.id
_entity.type
_entity.pdbx_description
1 polymer ?
#
loop_
_entity_poly.entity_id
_entity_poly.type
_entity_poly.pdbx_seq_one_letter_code
_entity_poly.pdbx_strand_id
1 'polypeptide(L)'
;MSEYYININKRQINSIEVPKNAVVEVGEDLVLKLNNHGSPLHITISAVNARRFTHFLHENLYLQENLEFKIPIFSTAPTGSFQIEVITGYGIVKESFKVSVCDKELEIPEILDDIPSIEPEKNRYVYPALLITLVVLGWAAYIAGYLYYGNVPGFASVIILTLAVLVAWRCRP
;
A
#
# COMPACT_ATOMS: atom_id res chain seq x y z
N MET A 1 -20.41 1.82 1.53
CA MET A 1 -21.40 1.23 0.60
C MET A 1 -21.81 2.25 -0.44
N SER A 2 -21.24 2.17 -1.63
CA SER A 2 -21.55 3.06 -2.75
C SER A 2 -22.77 2.56 -3.54
N GLU A 3 -23.86 3.34 -3.55
CA GLU A 3 -25.08 3.02 -4.28
C GLU A 3 -25.16 3.76 -5.62
N TYR A 4 -25.53 3.04 -6.68
CA TYR A 4 -25.64 3.58 -8.03
C TYR A 4 -26.99 3.26 -8.66
N TYR A 5 -27.64 4.28 -9.24
CA TYR A 5 -28.95 4.15 -9.87
C TYR A 5 -28.83 3.90 -11.36
N ILE A 6 -29.52 2.87 -11.84
CA ILE A 6 -29.64 2.53 -13.26
C ILE A 6 -31.12 2.62 -13.61
N ASN A 7 -31.49 3.54 -14.50
CA ASN A 7 -32.88 3.71 -14.90
C ASN A 7 -33.11 3.05 -16.26
N ILE A 8 -34.13 2.21 -16.34
CA ILE A 8 -34.54 1.52 -17.57
C ILE A 8 -35.90 2.05 -18.00
N ASN A 9 -36.12 2.17 -19.31
CA ASN A 9 -37.35 2.68 -19.91
C ASN A 9 -37.73 4.12 -19.56
N LYS A 10 -36.82 4.90 -18.97
CA LYS A 10 -37.12 6.26 -18.50
C LYS A 10 -37.31 7.27 -19.64
N ARG A 11 -36.54 7.14 -20.74
CA ARG A 11 -36.66 8.03 -21.90
C ARG A 11 -37.54 7.44 -22.99
N GLN A 12 -37.32 6.17 -23.32
CA GLN A 12 -37.97 5.42 -24.39
C GLN A 12 -38.00 3.91 -24.06
N ILE A 13 -38.76 3.13 -24.83
CA ILE A 13 -38.77 1.66 -24.72
C ILE A 13 -37.36 1.11 -24.96
N ASN A 14 -36.91 0.24 -24.06
CA ASN A 14 -35.54 -0.31 -23.97
C ASN A 14 -34.43 0.73 -23.78
N SER A 15 -34.74 1.96 -23.34
CA SER A 15 -33.69 2.92 -22.97
C SER A 15 -33.01 2.53 -21.65
N ILE A 16 -31.70 2.74 -21.57
CA ILE A 16 -30.90 2.48 -20.36
C ILE A 16 -30.16 3.77 -20.01
N GLU A 17 -30.31 4.26 -18.79
CA GLU A 17 -29.50 5.33 -18.21
C GLU A 17 -28.61 4.75 -17.12
N VAL A 18 -27.31 4.74 -17.38
CA VAL A 18 -26.27 4.31 -16.43
C VAL A 18 -25.54 5.52 -15.84
N PRO A 19 -24.97 5.41 -14.63
CA PRO A 19 -24.08 6.45 -14.10
C PRO A 19 -22.82 6.59 -14.98
N LYS A 20 -22.19 7.76 -14.99
CA LYS A 20 -20.96 7.97 -15.79
C LYS A 20 -19.79 7.14 -15.27
N ASN A 21 -19.59 7.15 -13.96
CA ASN A 21 -18.56 6.39 -13.26
C ASN A 21 -19.11 5.97 -11.89
N ALA A 22 -18.71 4.78 -11.46
CA ALA A 22 -18.91 4.30 -10.11
C ALA A 22 -17.55 4.17 -9.41
N VAL A 23 -17.52 4.44 -8.10
CA VAL A 23 -16.34 4.35 -7.24
C VAL A 23 -16.73 3.47 -6.06
N VAL A 24 -15.96 2.41 -5.85
CA VAL A 24 -16.18 1.45 -4.77
C VAL A 24 -14.87 1.19 -4.06
N GLU A 25 -14.94 1.05 -2.75
CA GLU A 25 -13.78 0.70 -1.94
C GLU A 25 -13.47 -0.80 -2.02
N VAL A 26 -12.20 -1.15 -1.87
CA VAL A 26 -11.77 -2.55 -1.75
C VAL A 26 -12.47 -3.20 -0.56
N GLY A 27 -13.11 -4.35 -0.78
CA GLY A 27 -13.84 -5.11 0.24
C GLY A 27 -15.26 -4.62 0.53
N GLU A 28 -15.76 -3.60 -0.17
CA GLU A 28 -17.17 -3.20 -0.11
C GLU A 28 -18.02 -3.86 -1.20
N ASP A 29 -19.34 -3.84 -1.00
CA ASP A 29 -20.31 -4.24 -2.02
C ASP A 29 -20.64 -3.03 -2.91
N LEU A 30 -20.56 -3.24 -4.23
CA LEU A 30 -21.13 -2.33 -5.21
C LEU A 30 -22.64 -2.59 -5.31
N VAL A 31 -23.45 -1.59 -4.97
CA VAL A 31 -24.91 -1.71 -4.96
C VAL A 31 -25.50 -1.01 -6.18
N LEU A 32 -26.17 -1.77 -7.04
CA LEU A 32 -26.88 -1.26 -8.22
C LEU A 32 -28.39 -1.25 -7.96
N LYS A 33 -29.00 -0.06 -7.97
CA LYS A 33 -30.44 0.14 -7.86
C LYS A 33 -31.04 0.27 -9.25
N LEU A 34 -31.67 -0.80 -9.72
CA LEU A 34 -32.28 -0.91 -11.04
C LEU A 34 -33.74 -0.47 -10.93
N ASN A 35 -34.09 0.61 -11.62
CA ASN A 35 -35.45 1.16 -11.60
C ASN A 35 -36.03 1.11 -13.02
N ASN A 36 -37.08 0.31 -13.21
CA ASN A 36 -37.82 0.22 -14.45
C ASN A 36 -39.02 1.18 -14.45
N HIS A 37 -39.09 2.03 -15.47
CA HIS A 37 -40.19 2.99 -15.66
C HIS A 37 -41.22 2.54 -16.71
N GLY A 38 -41.11 1.31 -17.21
CA GLY A 38 -41.97 0.77 -18.26
C GLY A 38 -42.49 -0.63 -17.95
N SER A 39 -42.82 -1.39 -18.99
CA SER A 39 -43.27 -2.78 -18.83
C SER A 39 -42.16 -3.67 -18.26
N PRO A 40 -42.49 -4.76 -17.54
CA PRO A 40 -41.52 -5.71 -17.06
C PRO A 40 -40.66 -6.30 -18.19
N LEU A 41 -39.36 -6.47 -17.94
CA LEU A 41 -38.44 -7.02 -18.93
C LEU A 41 -37.34 -7.89 -18.32
N HIS A 42 -36.73 -8.71 -19.17
CA HIS A 42 -35.48 -9.40 -18.84
C HIS A 42 -34.30 -8.50 -19.17
N ILE A 43 -33.40 -8.38 -18.20
CA ILE A 43 -32.14 -7.67 -18.34
C ILE A 43 -30.99 -8.61 -18.08
N THR A 44 -29.86 -8.25 -18.65
CA THR A 44 -28.60 -8.94 -18.44
C THR A 44 -27.61 -7.94 -17.87
N ILE A 45 -26.98 -8.29 -16.76
CA ILE A 45 -25.85 -7.55 -16.21
C ILE A 45 -24.59 -8.39 -16.45
N SER A 46 -23.55 -7.76 -16.95
CA SER A 46 -22.27 -8.40 -17.24
C SER A 46 -21.12 -7.55 -16.73
N ALA A 47 -20.08 -8.18 -16.20
CA ALA A 47 -18.89 -7.52 -15.68
C ALA A 47 -17.68 -7.87 -16.57
N VAL A 48 -17.15 -6.86 -17.25
CA VAL A 48 -16.03 -6.97 -18.19
C VAL A 48 -14.73 -6.63 -17.49
N ASN A 49 -13.71 -7.48 -17.65
CA ASN A 49 -12.41 -7.36 -16.98
C ASN A 49 -12.49 -7.37 -15.44
N ALA A 50 -13.56 -7.94 -14.88
CA ALA A 50 -13.88 -7.89 -13.46
C ALA A 50 -13.29 -9.03 -12.62
N ARG A 51 -12.71 -10.07 -13.24
CA ARG A 51 -12.20 -11.29 -12.57
C ARG A 51 -11.21 -11.05 -11.43
N ARG A 52 -10.48 -9.94 -11.47
CA ARG A 52 -9.51 -9.55 -10.43
C ARG A 52 -10.15 -8.83 -9.25
N PHE A 53 -11.39 -8.37 -9.40
CA PHE A 53 -12.10 -7.52 -8.45
C PHE A 53 -13.31 -8.24 -7.83
N THR A 54 -13.98 -9.14 -8.55
CA THR A 54 -15.17 -9.85 -8.08
C THR A 54 -15.32 -11.24 -8.74
N HIS A 55 -16.07 -12.14 -8.10
CA HIS A 55 -16.51 -13.41 -8.68
C HIS A 55 -17.67 -13.23 -9.66
N PHE A 56 -18.36 -12.09 -9.61
CA PHE A 56 -19.46 -11.80 -10.50
C PHE A 56 -18.96 -11.61 -11.94
N LEU A 57 -19.58 -12.33 -12.88
CA LEU A 57 -19.27 -12.25 -14.31
C LEU A 57 -20.48 -11.84 -15.13
N HIS A 58 -21.61 -12.51 -14.92
CA HIS A 58 -22.82 -12.27 -15.69
C HIS A 58 -24.03 -12.87 -14.96
N GLU A 59 -25.17 -12.18 -15.04
CA GLU A 59 -26.45 -12.66 -14.52
C GLU A 59 -27.62 -12.08 -15.32
N ASN A 60 -28.67 -12.90 -15.47
CA ASN A 60 -29.91 -12.51 -16.12
C ASN A 60 -30.99 -12.30 -15.07
N LEU A 61 -31.58 -11.12 -15.05
CA LEU A 61 -32.55 -10.69 -14.05
C LEU A 61 -33.88 -10.38 -14.73
N TYR A 62 -34.97 -10.66 -14.03
CA TYR A 62 -36.30 -10.24 -14.42
C TYR A 62 -36.68 -8.99 -13.60
N LEU A 63 -36.85 -7.86 -14.28
CA LEU A 63 -37.08 -6.57 -13.63
C LEU A 63 -38.53 -6.12 -13.87
N GLN A 64 -39.31 -6.03 -12.79
CA GLN A 64 -40.68 -5.49 -12.82
C GLN A 64 -40.69 -3.99 -12.53
N GLU A 65 -40.36 -3.60 -11.29
CA GLU A 65 -40.32 -2.20 -10.86
C GLU A 65 -38.91 -1.81 -10.40
N ASN A 66 -38.56 -2.13 -9.15
CA ASN A 66 -37.25 -1.81 -8.59
C ASN A 66 -36.57 -3.09 -8.10
N LEU A 67 -35.26 -3.19 -8.34
CA LEU A 67 -34.43 -4.28 -7.87
C LEU A 67 -33.09 -3.74 -7.38
N GLU A 68 -32.67 -4.20 -6.21
CA GLU A 68 -31.33 -3.96 -5.70
C GLU A 68 -30.45 -5.15 -6.03
N PHE A 69 -29.34 -4.90 -6.72
CA PHE A 69 -28.38 -5.91 -7.12
C PHE A 69 -27.01 -5.61 -6.51
N LYS A 70 -26.46 -6.55 -5.74
CA LYS A 70 -25.21 -6.38 -5.01
C LYS A 70 -24.10 -7.19 -5.66
N ILE A 71 -22.99 -6.52 -5.97
CA ILE A 71 -21.79 -7.14 -6.52
C ILE A 71 -20.68 -7.04 -5.46
N PRO A 72 -20.29 -8.14 -4.82
CA PRO A 72 -19.24 -8.11 -3.80
C PRO A 72 -17.89 -7.88 -4.44
N ILE A 73 -17.13 -6.90 -3.95
CA ILE A 73 -15.73 -6.66 -4.35
C ILE A 73 -14.81 -7.38 -3.36
N PHE A 74 -13.76 -8.02 -3.87
CA PHE A 74 -12.79 -8.70 -3.00
C PHE A 74 -12.10 -7.72 -2.08
N SER A 75 -11.88 -8.13 -0.83
CA SER A 75 -11.05 -7.41 0.14
C SER A 75 -9.57 -7.36 -0.24
N THR A 76 -9.15 -8.23 -1.16
CA THR A 76 -7.79 -8.27 -1.71
C THR A 76 -7.74 -7.77 -3.16
N ALA A 77 -8.81 -7.12 -3.65
CA ALA A 77 -8.84 -6.58 -5.00
C ALA A 77 -7.73 -5.52 -5.15
N PRO A 78 -6.99 -5.51 -6.26
CA PRO A 78 -6.05 -4.43 -6.53
C PRO A 78 -6.82 -3.14 -6.84
N THR A 79 -6.18 -1.99 -6.63
CA THR A 79 -6.69 -0.71 -7.14
C THR A 79 -6.76 -0.74 -8.67
N GLY A 80 -7.83 -0.22 -9.26
CA GLY A 80 -7.97 -0.22 -10.71
C GLY A 80 -9.39 0.05 -11.17
N SER A 81 -9.75 -0.48 -12.34
CA SER A 81 -11.10 -0.34 -12.85
C SER A 81 -11.54 -1.50 -13.71
N PHE A 82 -12.84 -1.79 -13.64
CA PHE A 82 -13.54 -2.70 -14.54
C PHE A 82 -14.80 -2.03 -15.09
N GLN A 83 -15.54 -2.71 -15.95
CA GLN A 83 -16.73 -2.16 -16.59
C GLN A 83 -17.93 -3.04 -16.33
N ILE A 84 -19.07 -2.41 -16.07
CA ILE A 84 -20.36 -3.10 -15.99
C ILE A 84 -21.15 -2.76 -17.22
N GLU A 85 -21.72 -3.78 -17.84
CA GLU A 85 -22.58 -3.68 -19.00
C GLU A 85 -23.99 -4.11 -18.60
N VAL A 86 -24.96 -3.28 -18.95
CA VAL A 86 -26.39 -3.55 -18.79
C VAL A 86 -26.97 -3.71 -20.18
N ILE A 87 -27.59 -4.86 -20.41
CA ILE A 87 -28.13 -5.25 -21.71
C ILE A 87 -29.62 -5.52 -21.55
N THR A 88 -30.43 -4.95 -22.44
CA THR A 88 -31.89 -5.11 -22.46
C THR A 88 -32.39 -5.42 -23.86
N GLY A 89 -33.69 -5.74 -24.00
CA GLY A 89 -34.31 -6.01 -25.29
C GLY A 89 -33.69 -7.21 -26.01
N TYR A 90 -33.38 -8.29 -25.28
CA TYR A 90 -32.76 -9.50 -25.84
C TYR A 90 -31.42 -9.27 -26.55
N GLY A 91 -30.62 -8.31 -26.08
CA GLY A 91 -29.30 -8.02 -26.66
C GLY A 91 -29.26 -6.84 -27.63
N ILE A 92 -30.40 -6.20 -27.89
CA ILE A 92 -30.49 -5.09 -28.85
C ILE A 92 -29.90 -3.79 -28.27
N VAL A 93 -30.15 -3.51 -27.00
CA VAL A 93 -29.68 -2.27 -26.34
C VAL A 93 -28.68 -2.63 -25.26
N LYS A 94 -27.52 -1.98 -25.31
CA LYS A 94 -26.41 -2.19 -24.40
C LYS A 94 -25.85 -0.84 -23.97
N GLU A 95 -25.75 -0.64 -22.67
CA GLU A 95 -25.09 0.51 -22.07
C GLU A 95 -24.07 0.03 -21.03
N SER A 96 -23.04 0.85 -20.81
CA SER A 96 -21.94 0.44 -19.95
C SER A 96 -21.32 1.61 -19.21
N PHE A 97 -20.80 1.33 -18.02
CA PHE A 97 -20.14 2.33 -17.19
C PHE A 97 -18.92 1.74 -16.49
N LYS A 98 -17.98 2.62 -16.17
CA LYS A 98 -16.72 2.25 -15.51
C LYS A 98 -16.90 2.22 -13.99
N VAL A 99 -16.42 1.16 -13.37
CA VAL A 99 -16.30 1.03 -11.91
C VAL A 99 -14.83 1.15 -11.55
N SER A 100 -14.48 2.16 -10.78
CA SER A 100 -13.16 2.36 -10.20
C SER A 100 -13.13 1.74 -8.80
N VAL A 101 -12.18 0.85 -8.58
CA VAL A 101 -11.92 0.25 -7.27
C VAL A 101 -10.77 1.03 -6.65
N CYS A 102 -11.05 1.70 -5.54
CA CYS A 102 -10.11 2.51 -4.78
C CYS A 102 -9.78 1.82 -3.47
N ASP A 103 -8.53 1.96 -3.01
CA ASP A 103 -8.19 1.48 -1.67
C ASP A 103 -8.99 2.27 -0.65
N LYS A 104 -9.45 1.58 0.40
CA LYS A 104 -10.07 2.23 1.53
C LYS A 104 -9.06 3.22 2.09
N GLU A 105 -9.39 4.50 2.07
CA GLU A 105 -8.60 5.52 2.72
C GLU A 105 -8.59 5.15 4.21
N LEU A 106 -7.48 4.55 4.65
CA LEU A 106 -7.26 4.35 6.06
C LEU A 106 -7.24 5.76 6.63
N GLU A 107 -8.29 6.13 7.37
CA GLU A 107 -8.21 7.20 8.34
C GLU A 107 -7.10 6.77 9.30
N ILE A 108 -5.85 7.13 8.96
CA ILE A 108 -4.75 7.06 9.90
C ILE A 108 -5.20 8.03 10.98
N PRO A 109 -5.52 7.57 12.20
CA PRO A 109 -5.83 8.51 13.26
C PRO A 109 -4.67 9.50 13.32
N GLU A 110 -4.97 10.79 13.34
CA GLU A 110 -4.03 11.93 13.49
C GLU A 110 -3.28 11.90 14.85
N ILE A 111 -3.12 10.71 15.45
CA ILE A 111 -2.37 10.45 16.67
C ILE A 111 -1.06 9.78 16.27
N LEU A 112 -0.25 10.49 15.48
CA LEU A 112 1.19 10.23 15.36
C LEU A 112 2.00 11.46 15.83
N ASP A 113 1.40 12.33 16.65
CA ASP A 113 2.12 13.45 17.27
C ASP A 113 3.03 13.03 18.45
N ASP A 114 3.02 11.75 18.84
CA ASP A 114 3.89 11.24 19.90
C ASP A 114 4.71 10.01 19.45
N ILE A 115 5.22 9.99 18.21
CA ILE A 115 6.45 9.22 18.00
C ILE A 115 7.55 10.09 18.62
N PRO A 116 8.14 9.72 19.78
CA PRO A 116 9.28 10.45 20.30
C PRO A 116 10.33 10.49 19.19
N SER A 117 10.71 11.71 18.80
CA SER A 117 11.80 11.95 17.85
C SER A 117 12.95 11.03 18.23
N ILE A 118 13.26 10.06 17.37
CA ILE A 118 14.44 9.22 17.56
C ILE A 118 15.59 10.20 17.47
N GLU A 119 16.15 10.57 18.62
CA GLU A 119 17.38 11.35 18.68
C GLU A 119 18.37 10.68 17.72
N PRO A 120 19.00 11.42 16.80
CA PRO A 120 19.97 10.83 15.89
C PRO A 120 20.99 10.09 16.75
N GLU A 121 21.06 8.77 16.59
CA GLU A 121 21.99 7.92 17.35
C GLU A 121 23.34 8.62 17.39
N LYS A 122 23.73 9.02 18.60
CA LYS A 122 24.92 9.84 18.85
C LYS A 122 26.09 9.23 18.10
N ASN A 123 26.47 9.94 17.05
CA ASN A 123 27.45 9.60 16.01
C ASN A 123 28.47 8.54 16.48
N ARG A 124 28.15 7.26 16.24
CA ARG A 124 28.99 6.09 16.58
C ARG A 124 30.32 6.07 15.80
N TYR A 125 30.49 7.02 14.88
CA TYR A 125 31.63 7.19 13.98
C TYR A 125 32.90 7.74 14.64
N VAL A 126 32.82 8.36 15.82
CA VAL A 126 34.00 8.91 16.52
C VAL A 126 34.86 7.81 17.16
N TYR A 127 34.25 6.71 17.58
CA TYR A 127 34.92 5.58 18.24
C TYR A 127 35.90 4.80 17.36
N PRO A 128 35.58 4.44 16.10
CA PRO A 128 36.53 3.72 15.24
C PRO A 128 37.78 4.55 14.90
N ALA A 129 37.64 5.87 14.67
CA ALA A 129 38.78 6.73 14.33
C ALA A 129 39.78 6.87 15.48
N LEU A 130 39.29 7.01 16.72
CA LEU A 130 40.12 7.10 17.92
C LEU A 130 40.86 5.79 18.20
N LEU A 131 40.20 4.64 18.01
CA LEU A 131 40.80 3.32 18.16
C LEU A 131 41.95 3.13 17.14
N ILE A 132 41.70 3.43 15.86
CA ILE A 132 42.72 3.33 14.80
C ILE A 132 43.94 4.19 15.14
N THR A 133 43.72 5.43 15.62
CA THR A 133 44.81 6.35 15.96
C THR A 133 45.67 5.80 17.11
N LEU A 134 45.05 5.26 18.16
CA LEU A 134 45.78 4.68 19.30
C LEU A 134 46.59 3.43 18.90
N VAL A 135 46.04 2.57 18.04
CA VAL A 135 46.76 1.39 17.56
C VAL A 135 47.98 1.80 16.73
N VAL A 136 47.82 2.75 15.81
CA VAL A 136 48.93 3.24 14.97
C VAL A 136 50.02 3.88 15.83
N LEU A 137 49.66 4.71 16.82
CA LEU A 137 50.61 5.32 17.75
C LEU A 137 51.34 4.26 18.60
N GLY A 138 50.63 3.25 19.09
CA GLY A 138 51.23 2.16 19.86
C GLY A 138 52.27 1.38 19.05
N TRP A 139 51.93 1.03 17.81
CA TRP A 139 52.87 0.37 16.89
C TRP A 139 54.06 1.26 16.51
N ALA A 140 53.83 2.54 16.24
CA ALA A 140 54.91 3.48 15.93
C ALA A 140 55.88 3.64 17.12
N ALA A 141 55.37 3.72 18.34
CA ALA A 141 56.17 3.77 19.56
C ALA A 141 56.98 2.47 19.77
N TYR A 142 56.39 1.31 19.46
CA TYR A 142 57.08 0.02 19.54
C TYR A 142 58.25 -0.04 18.53
N ILE A 143 58.00 0.33 17.28
CA ILE A 143 59.02 0.36 16.22
C ILE A 143 60.13 1.36 16.57
N ALA A 144 59.78 2.54 17.08
CA ALA A 144 60.75 3.52 17.55
C ALA A 144 61.60 2.96 18.71
N GLY A 145 60.99 2.26 19.67
CA GLY A 145 61.75 1.65 20.76
C GLY A 145 62.68 0.53 20.32
N TYR A 146 62.28 -0.23 19.30
CA TYR A 146 63.14 -1.23 18.67
C TYR A 146 64.35 -0.60 17.96
N LEU A 147 64.16 0.52 17.27
CA LEU A 147 65.23 1.20 16.52
C LEU A 147 66.19 1.98 17.42
N TYR A 148 65.69 2.64 18.47
CA TYR A 148 66.49 3.52 19.33
C TYR A 148 67.05 2.84 20.59
N TYR A 149 66.91 1.51 20.74
CA TYR A 149 67.39 0.71 21.90
C TYR A 149 67.03 1.32 23.27
N GLY A 150 65.89 2.00 23.34
CA GLY A 150 65.41 2.67 24.54
C GLY A 150 64.21 1.93 25.14
N ASN A 151 64.25 1.66 26.45
CA ASN A 151 63.14 0.97 27.13
C ASN A 151 61.88 1.85 27.26
N VAL A 152 62.04 3.18 27.28
CA VAL A 152 60.95 4.16 27.44
C VAL A 152 59.88 4.06 26.35
N PRO A 153 60.21 4.10 25.04
CA PRO A 153 59.22 3.92 23.96
C PRO A 153 58.59 2.52 23.95
N GLY A 154 59.31 1.49 24.40
CA GLY A 154 58.76 0.15 24.60
C GLY A 154 57.63 0.14 25.64
N PHE A 155 57.86 0.71 26.83
CA PHE A 155 56.82 0.83 27.86
C PHE A 155 55.64 1.70 27.40
N ALA A 156 55.90 2.80 26.71
CA ALA A 156 54.86 3.67 26.16
C ALA A 156 53.96 2.92 25.17
N SER A 157 54.52 2.06 24.32
CA SER A 157 53.75 1.27 23.36
C SER A 157 52.76 0.33 24.04
N VAL A 158 53.18 -0.36 25.10
CA VAL A 158 52.34 -1.29 25.88
C VAL A 158 51.18 -0.54 26.53
N ILE A 159 51.45 0.62 27.12
CA ILE A 159 50.41 1.45 27.77
C ILE A 159 49.38 1.92 26.74
N ILE A 160 49.81 2.43 25.59
CA ILE A 160 48.93 2.94 24.53
C ILE A 160 48.08 1.81 23.94
N LEU A 161 48.66 0.65 23.65
CA LEU A 161 47.92 -0.50 23.13
C LEU A 161 46.92 -1.06 24.15
N THR A 162 47.27 -1.06 25.44
CA THR A 162 46.34 -1.47 26.50
C THR A 162 45.14 -0.52 26.60
N LEU A 163 45.38 0.79 26.50
CA LEU A 163 44.32 1.80 26.42
C LEU A 163 43.42 1.60 25.19
N ALA A 164 44.01 1.27 24.03
CA ALA A 164 43.24 0.98 22.82
C ALA A 164 42.28 -0.21 23.01
N VAL A 165 42.74 -1.28 23.69
CA VAL A 165 41.91 -2.45 24.01
C VAL A 165 40.79 -2.10 24.99
N LEU A 166 41.07 -1.30 26.03
CA LEU A 166 40.04 -0.87 26.99
C LEU A 166 38.96 -0.01 26.33
N VAL A 167 39.35 0.91 25.44
CA VAL A 167 38.41 1.71 24.66
C VAL A 167 37.60 0.81 23.72
N ALA A 168 38.22 -0.14 23.04
CA ALA A 168 37.54 -1.09 22.17
C ALA A 168 36.51 -1.94 22.94
N TRP A 169 36.86 -2.45 24.12
CA TRP A 169 35.96 -3.22 24.98
C TRP A 169 34.76 -2.39 25.41
N ARG A 170 34.98 -1.13 25.83
CA ARG A 170 33.90 -0.24 26.28
C ARG A 170 32.95 0.17 25.17
N CYS A 171 33.41 0.13 23.92
CA CYS A 171 32.66 0.52 22.72
C CYS A 171 32.04 -0.66 21.96
N ARG A 172 32.16 -1.90 22.47
CA ARG A 172 31.52 -3.08 21.87
C ARG A 172 29.99 -2.91 21.93
N PRO A 173 29.25 -3.16 20.82
CA PRO A 173 27.79 -3.12 20.82
C PRO A 173 27.18 -4.18 21.73
#